data_AF-A0A7W4VJS9-F1
#
_entry.id   AF-A0A7W4VJS9-F1
#
_cell.length_a   1.000
_cell.length_b   1.000
_cell.length_c   1.000
_cell.angle_alpha   90.00
_cell.angle_beta   90.00
_cell.angle_gamma   90.00
#
_symmetry.space_group_name_H-M   'P 1'
#
loop_
_entity.id
_entity.type
_entity.pdbx_description
1 polymer ?
#
loop_
_entity_poly.entity_id
_entity_poly.type
_entity_poly.pdbx_seq_one_letter_code
_entity_poly.pdbx_strand_id
1 'polypeptide(L)'
;MSADRELLELAAKAAGREVGREDQCDPIDRKYTPELGLWCVGPWAGWFNPLNDDGDALRLAVKLNLLIDCYSPSARPLPDSLGWFDCERGGLGQAAAVRRAIVRVAAEIGRSM
;
A
#
# COMPACT_ATOMS: atom_id res chain seq x y z
N MET A 1 3.87 16.56 -3.09
CA MET A 1 3.41 15.18 -2.82
C MET A 1 3.68 14.86 -1.36
N SER A 2 2.73 14.27 -0.63
CA SER A 2 2.99 13.82 0.75
C SER A 2 3.75 12.49 0.73
N ALA A 3 4.53 12.20 1.77
CA ALA A 3 5.27 10.94 1.89
C ALA A 3 4.36 9.70 1.76
N ASP A 4 3.12 9.78 2.27
CA ASP A 4 2.15 8.68 2.17
C ASP A 4 1.65 8.46 0.75
N ARG A 5 1.54 9.52 -0.07
CA ARG A 5 1.15 9.37 -1.47
C ARG A 5 2.22 8.66 -2.29
N GLU A 6 3.48 9.08 -2.19
CA GLU A 6 4.60 8.41 -2.87
C GLU A 6 4.68 6.93 -2.45
N LEU A 7 4.48 6.67 -1.16
CA LEU A 7 4.44 5.32 -0.62
C LEU A 7 3.34 4.47 -1.27
N LEU A 8 2.14 5.02 -1.43
CA LEU A 8 1.02 4.36 -2.12
C LEU A 8 1.29 4.15 -3.62
N GLU A 9 1.94 5.10 -4.30
CA GLU A 9 2.25 5.02 -5.74
C GLU A 9 3.24 3.88 -6.01
N LEU A 10 4.27 3.75 -5.18
CA LEU A 10 5.23 2.65 -5.24
C LEU A 10 4.58 1.30 -4.92
N ALA A 11 3.71 1.24 -3.92
CA ALA A 11 2.96 0.03 -3.59
C ALA A 11 2.00 -0.38 -4.73
N ALA A 12 1.35 0.58 -5.39
CA ALA A 12 0.52 0.34 -6.57
C ALA A 12 1.35 -0.22 -7.74
N LYS A 13 2.54 0.33 -7.97
CA LYS A 13 3.50 -0.19 -8.96
C LYS A 13 3.87 -1.65 -8.68
N ALA A 14 4.19 -2.00 -7.42
CA ALA A 14 4.46 -3.39 -7.03
C ALA A 14 3.27 -4.32 -7.28
N ALA A 15 2.06 -3.84 -7.03
CA ALA A 15 0.82 -4.59 -7.30
C ALA A 15 0.49 -4.73 -8.79
N GLY A 16 1.24 -4.06 -9.68
CA GLY A 16 0.94 -3.98 -11.11
C GLY A 16 -0.32 -3.16 -11.41
N ARG A 17 -0.65 -2.20 -10.55
CA ARG A 17 -1.77 -1.26 -10.74
C ARG A 17 -1.30 -0.02 -11.48
N GLU A 18 -2.11 0.41 -12.44
CA GLU A 18 -1.91 1.68 -13.13
C GLU A 18 -2.56 2.81 -12.32
N VAL A 19 -1.76 3.74 -11.84
CA VAL A 19 -2.24 4.92 -11.09
C VAL A 19 -2.67 5.99 -12.09
N GLY A 20 -3.87 6.54 -11.89
CA GLY A 20 -4.36 7.66 -12.67
C GLY A 20 -3.48 8.91 -12.50
N ARG A 21 -3.71 9.92 -13.35
CA ARG A 21 -2.97 11.20 -13.22
C ARG A 21 -3.28 11.86 -11.87
N GLU A 22 -2.38 12.71 -11.41
CA GLU A 22 -2.55 13.40 -10.12
C GLU A 22 -3.81 14.27 -10.05
N ASP A 23 -4.21 14.86 -11.17
CA ASP A 23 -5.42 15.67 -11.33
C ASP A 23 -6.67 14.86 -11.71
N GLN A 24 -6.53 13.55 -11.92
CA GLN A 24 -7.62 12.68 -12.35
C GLN A 24 -8.61 12.43 -11.20
N CYS A 25 -9.89 12.55 -11.54
CA CYS A 25 -10.99 12.18 -10.66
C CYS A 25 -11.54 10.79 -11.00
N ASP A 26 -12.25 10.21 -10.03
CA ASP A 26 -13.13 9.07 -10.30
C ASP A 26 -14.39 9.48 -11.11
N PRO A 27 -15.26 8.54 -11.53
CA PRO A 27 -16.44 8.85 -12.35
C PRO A 27 -17.47 9.79 -11.73
N ILE A 28 -17.35 10.12 -10.44
CA ILE A 28 -18.24 11.05 -9.73
C ILE A 28 -17.47 12.27 -9.19
N ASP A 29 -16.34 12.61 -9.81
CA ASP A 29 -15.54 13.81 -9.56
C ASP A 29 -14.84 13.85 -8.18
N ARG A 30 -14.56 12.69 -7.57
CA ARG A 30 -13.73 12.63 -6.34
C ARG A 30 -12.24 12.55 -6.67
N LYS A 31 -11.42 13.24 -5.88
CA LYS A 31 -9.95 13.30 -5.99
C LYS A 31 -9.27 12.59 -4.83
N TYR A 32 -7.95 12.37 -4.97
CA TYR A 32 -7.10 11.86 -3.90
C TYR A 32 -7.33 12.62 -2.58
N THR A 33 -7.59 11.88 -1.51
CA THR A 33 -7.45 12.33 -0.12
C THR A 33 -6.71 11.23 0.65
N PRO A 34 -6.09 11.54 1.81
CA PRO A 34 -5.47 10.51 2.65
C PRO A 34 -6.41 9.35 3.02
N GLU A 35 -7.70 9.63 3.19
CA GLU A 35 -8.73 8.65 3.53
C GLU A 35 -9.10 7.77 2.32
N LEU A 36 -9.15 8.37 1.13
CA LEU A 36 -9.62 7.72 -0.09
C LEU A 36 -8.52 6.99 -0.86
N GLY A 37 -7.28 7.49 -0.82
CA GLY A 37 -6.12 6.91 -1.49
C GLY A 37 -6.03 7.23 -2.98
N LEU A 38 -5.33 6.38 -3.74
CA LEU A 38 -5.05 6.59 -5.17
C LEU A 38 -6.19 6.08 -6.04
N TRP A 39 -6.59 6.87 -7.04
CA TRP A 39 -7.46 6.36 -8.10
C TRP A 39 -6.64 5.54 -9.08
N CYS A 40 -6.83 4.22 -9.08
CA CYS A 40 -6.22 3.33 -10.06
C CYS A 40 -7.16 3.17 -11.26
N VAL A 41 -6.58 3.01 -12.45
CA VAL A 41 -7.29 2.83 -13.73
C VAL A 41 -7.06 1.43 -14.30
N GLY A 42 -7.74 1.12 -15.41
CA GLY A 42 -7.61 -0.17 -16.11
C GLY A 42 -8.59 -1.25 -15.62
N PRO A 43 -8.29 -2.55 -15.84
CA PRO A 43 -9.19 -3.66 -15.55
C PRO A 43 -9.61 -3.79 -14.07
N TRP A 44 -8.85 -3.16 -13.17
CA TRP A 44 -9.08 -3.17 -11.72
C TRP A 44 -9.27 -1.74 -11.20
N ALA A 45 -9.91 -0.88 -12.00
CA ALA A 45 -10.16 0.50 -11.66
C ALA A 45 -10.91 0.64 -10.33
N GLY A 46 -10.48 1.61 -9.52
CA GLY A 46 -10.98 1.77 -8.17
C GLY A 46 -10.01 2.51 -7.29
N TRP A 47 -10.49 2.91 -6.11
CA TRP A 47 -9.66 3.47 -5.07
C TRP A 47 -8.73 2.38 -4.49
N PHE A 48 -7.47 2.75 -4.30
CA PHE A 48 -6.44 1.92 -3.71
C PHE A 48 -5.85 2.64 -2.50
N ASN A 49 -6.15 2.15 -1.30
CA ASN A 49 -5.64 2.72 -0.07
C ASN A 49 -5.27 1.66 0.98
N PRO A 50 -4.24 0.84 0.76
CA PRO A 50 -3.80 -0.15 1.75
C PRO A 50 -3.33 0.45 3.09
N LEU A 51 -3.23 1.78 3.24
CA LEU A 51 -2.97 2.41 4.55
C LEU A 51 -4.25 2.49 5.42
N ASN A 52 -5.43 2.59 4.80
CA ASN A 52 -6.71 2.75 5.50
C ASN A 52 -7.75 1.66 5.16
N ASP A 53 -7.54 0.87 4.12
CA ASP A 53 -8.40 -0.25 3.71
C ASP A 53 -7.71 -1.60 3.97
N ASP A 54 -8.30 -2.39 4.88
CA ASP A 54 -7.77 -3.71 5.26
C ASP A 54 -7.78 -4.71 4.08
N GLY A 55 -8.76 -4.59 3.19
CA GLY A 55 -8.90 -5.45 2.03
C GLY A 55 -7.77 -5.20 1.02
N ASP A 56 -7.43 -3.94 0.77
CA ASP A 56 -6.30 -3.58 -0.08
C ASP A 56 -4.97 -4.02 0.51
N ALA A 57 -4.76 -3.82 1.81
CA ALA A 57 -3.56 -4.28 2.49
C ALA A 57 -3.40 -5.81 2.40
N LEU A 58 -4.47 -6.56 2.66
CA LEU A 58 -4.43 -8.02 2.57
C LEU A 58 -4.22 -8.51 1.13
N ARG A 59 -4.93 -7.93 0.15
CA ARG A 59 -4.74 -8.27 -1.28
C ARG A 59 -3.32 -7.99 -1.72
N LEU A 60 -2.73 -6.87 -1.27
CA LEU A 60 -1.36 -6.49 -1.56
C LEU A 60 -0.37 -7.51 -0.98
N ALA A 61 -0.55 -7.90 0.28
CA ALA A 61 0.29 -8.89 0.93
C ALA A 61 0.25 -10.26 0.23
N VAL A 62 -0.95 -10.74 -0.13
CA VAL A 62 -1.11 -12.00 -0.87
C VAL A 62 -0.49 -11.91 -2.25
N LYS A 63 -0.72 -10.81 -2.97
CA LYS A 63 -0.19 -10.59 -4.34
C LYS A 63 1.34 -10.61 -4.37
N LEU A 64 1.97 -10.03 -3.35
CA LEU A 64 3.43 -9.89 -3.25
C LEU A 64 4.08 -11.03 -2.44
N ASN A 65 3.30 -12.03 -2.03
CA ASN A 65 3.77 -13.17 -1.23
C ASN A 65 4.51 -12.72 0.05
N LEU A 66 3.89 -11.82 0.82
CA LEU A 66 4.48 -11.28 2.03
C LEU A 66 4.23 -12.18 3.24
N LEU A 67 5.27 -12.38 4.05
CA LEU A 67 5.13 -12.84 5.42
C LEU A 67 4.82 -11.64 6.33
N ILE A 68 3.80 -11.75 7.17
CA ILE A 68 3.35 -10.69 8.07
C ILE A 68 3.47 -11.17 9.52
N ASP A 69 4.06 -10.35 10.38
CA ASP A 69 3.99 -10.51 11.83
C ASP A 69 3.02 -9.45 12.40
N CYS A 70 1.89 -9.92 12.94
CA CYS A 70 0.90 -9.04 13.55
C CYS A 70 1.26 -8.68 15.00
N TYR A 71 2.04 -9.50 15.70
CA TYR A 71 2.45 -9.26 17.09
C TYR A 71 3.52 -8.16 17.14
N SER A 72 4.53 -8.28 16.31
CA SER A 72 5.53 -7.24 16.04
C SER A 72 5.23 -6.65 14.68
N PRO A 73 4.47 -5.54 14.55
CA PRO A 73 3.90 -5.10 13.27
C PRO A 73 4.95 -4.91 12.18
N SER A 74 5.11 -5.96 11.37
CA SER A 74 6.17 -6.04 10.38
C SER A 74 5.78 -6.94 9.22
N ALA A 75 6.47 -6.76 8.09
CA ALA A 75 6.30 -7.61 6.93
C ALA A 75 7.62 -7.79 6.16
N ARG A 76 7.72 -8.85 5.37
CA ARG A 76 8.82 -9.10 4.41
C ARG A 76 8.37 -9.94 3.22
N PRO A 77 9.02 -9.87 2.04
CA PRO A 77 8.69 -10.72 0.90
C PRO A 77 9.28 -12.13 1.02
N LEU A 78 8.66 -13.09 0.32
CA LEU A 78 9.18 -14.46 0.17
C LEU A 78 9.40 -14.84 -1.30
N PRO A 79 10.49 -15.57 -1.63
CA PRO A 79 11.62 -15.91 -0.76
C PRO A 79 12.48 -14.67 -0.43
N ASP A 80 13.11 -14.71 0.75
CA ASP A 80 13.77 -13.61 1.52
C ASP A 80 14.71 -12.67 0.71
N SER A 81 14.14 -11.83 -0.17
CA SER A 81 14.90 -10.89 -0.99
C SER A 81 15.14 -9.55 -0.29
N LEU A 82 14.31 -9.23 0.72
CA LEU A 82 14.41 -8.02 1.54
C LEU A 82 14.19 -8.40 3.01
N GLY A 83 14.84 -7.67 3.93
CA GLY A 83 14.65 -7.85 5.37
C GLY A 83 13.24 -7.47 5.85
N TRP A 84 13.02 -7.54 7.16
CA TRP A 84 11.77 -7.12 7.78
C TRP A 84 11.61 -5.59 7.75
N PHE A 85 10.39 -5.16 7.43
CA PHE A 85 9.97 -3.76 7.50
C PHE A 85 9.01 -3.60 8.66
N ASP A 86 9.46 -2.91 9.69
CA ASP A 86 8.67 -2.70 10.90
C ASP A 86 7.92 -1.38 10.83
N CYS A 87 6.80 -1.32 11.56
CA CYS A 87 6.15 -0.07 11.91
C CYS A 87 5.80 -0.08 13.39
N GLU A 88 6.34 0.87 14.14
CA GLU A 88 5.95 1.02 15.54
C GLU A 88 4.45 1.34 15.63
N ARG A 89 3.82 0.82 16.69
CA ARG A 89 2.38 1.07 16.95
C ARG A 89 2.05 2.53 17.23
N GLY A 90 3.06 3.36 17.54
CA GLY A 90 2.97 4.70 18.14
C GLY A 90 1.70 5.45 17.77
N GLY A 91 0.72 5.47 18.68
CA GLY A 91 -0.59 6.13 18.52
C GLY A 91 -1.54 5.58 17.44
N LEU A 92 -1.03 4.88 16.43
CA LEU A 92 -1.74 4.38 15.25
C LEU A 92 -2.67 3.18 15.54
N GLY A 93 -2.34 2.40 16.58
CA GLY A 93 -3.00 1.12 16.86
C GLY A 93 -2.43 -0.04 16.02
N GLN A 94 -2.69 -1.27 16.46
CA GLN A 94 -2.02 -2.47 15.92
C GLN A 94 -2.34 -2.71 14.43
N ALA A 95 -3.60 -2.60 14.03
CA ALA A 95 -4.02 -2.84 12.65
C ALA A 95 -3.39 -1.83 11.66
N ALA A 96 -3.38 -0.54 12.01
CA ALA A 96 -2.79 0.49 11.17
C ALA A 96 -1.27 0.33 11.02
N ALA A 97 -0.58 -0.09 12.10
CA ALA A 97 0.85 -0.38 12.04
C ALA A 97 1.16 -1.57 11.12
N VAL A 98 0.38 -2.65 11.19
CA VAL A 98 0.54 -3.82 10.30
C VAL A 98 0.30 -3.44 8.84
N ARG A 99 -0.78 -2.69 8.56
CA ARG A 99 -1.03 -2.18 7.20
C ARG A 99 0.14 -1.35 6.69
N ARG A 100 0.66 -0.43 7.52
CA ARG A 100 1.79 0.42 7.12
C ARG A 100 3.07 -0.38 6.88
N ALA A 101 3.33 -1.45 7.63
CA ALA A 101 4.43 -2.37 7.37
C ALA A 101 4.29 -3.07 5.99
N ILE A 102 3.10 -3.59 5.69
CA ILE A 102 2.78 -4.18 4.37
C ILE A 102 3.05 -3.18 3.24
N VAL A 103 2.55 -1.95 3.37
CA VAL A 103 2.72 -0.90 2.35
C VAL A 103 4.20 -0.52 2.20
N ARG A 104 4.97 -0.46 3.28
CA ARG A 104 6.41 -0.18 3.24
C ARG A 104 7.19 -1.23 2.44
N VAL A 105 6.96 -2.52 2.70
CA VAL A 105 7.58 -3.59 1.89
C VAL A 105 7.18 -3.48 0.44
N ALA A 106 5.89 -3.29 0.17
CA ALA A 106 5.37 -3.18 -1.19
C ALA A 106 5.98 -1.99 -1.93
N ALA A 107 6.15 -0.85 -1.26
CA ALA A 107 6.79 0.31 -1.83
C ALA A 107 8.27 0.05 -2.18
N GLU A 108 9.00 -0.70 -1.35
CA GLU A 108 10.39 -1.07 -1.65
C GLU A 108 10.49 -2.00 -2.87
N ILE A 109 9.58 -2.97 -2.99
CA ILE A 109 9.48 -3.81 -4.18
C ILE A 109 9.22 -2.94 -5.42
N GLY A 110 8.24 -2.04 -5.35
CA GLY A 110 7.90 -1.16 -6.48
C GLY A 110 9.02 -0.19 -6.85
N ARG A 111 9.83 0.24 -5.88
CA ARG A 111 11.03 1.05 -6.09
C ARG A 111 12.12 0.29 -6.86
N SER A 112 12.18 -1.03 -6.67
CA SER A 112 13.17 -1.92 -7.30
C SER A 112 12.77 -2.45 -8.68
N MET A 113 11.55 -2.12 -9.15
CA MET A 113 11.02 -2.51 -10.47
C MET A 113 11.33 -1.53 -11.60
#